data_AF-A0A1G4AJE0-F1
#
_entry.id   AF-A0A1G4AJE0-F1
#
_cell.length_a   1.000
_cell.length_b   1.000
_cell.length_c   1.000
_cell.angle_alpha   90.00
_cell.angle_beta   90.00
_cell.angle_gamma   90.00
#
_symmetry.space_group_name_H-M   'P 1'
#
loop_
_entity.id
_entity.type
_entity.pdbx_description
1 polymer ?
#
loop_
_entity_poly.entity_id
_entity_poly.type
_entity_poly.pdbx_seq_one_letter_code
_entity_poly.pdbx_strand_id
1 'polypeptide(L)'
;DGLKISCTSADDRGIHTQHLSLTIDPDTYITQVAAARTFTIYEDIEELLKLGKIKGGSLDCAILIKGDKIISKDPLRFTDEFVRHKILDIIGDLVLLGAPLKAHIIATRPGHAINAELTRALLGRMEELKSGAKKKPPRPKQVLATETSLDVRRLLDTLPHRYPFLMVDKVIEFVSESELVAVKNVSINEHYFAGHFPGNPVMPGVLQLEAMAQAAGVLLLRRGTAEGKVTLFLSADKVKFRKAVRPGDQLVINAKLTKMRANKLATAEVSCSVDGLVVSSAELMFTVVDEGDVE
;
A
#
# COMPACT_ATOMS: atom_id res chain seq x y z
N ASP A 1 -4.42 13.81 -9.78
CA ASP A 1 -3.78 12.49 -9.96
C ASP A 1 -4.22 11.78 -11.26
N GLY A 2 -3.81 12.27 -12.43
CA GLY A 2 -4.15 11.65 -13.73
C GLY A 2 -2.99 10.81 -14.29
N LEU A 3 -3.03 10.52 -15.59
CA LEU A 3 -1.89 9.98 -16.32
C LEU A 3 -0.84 11.09 -16.50
N LYS A 4 0.40 10.84 -16.09
CA LYS A 4 1.55 11.71 -16.39
C LYS A 4 2.57 10.95 -17.20
N ILE A 5 3.14 11.57 -18.22
CA ILE A 5 4.20 10.98 -19.04
C ILE A 5 5.41 11.91 -19.02
N SER A 6 6.55 11.37 -18.61
CA SER A 6 7.87 12.00 -18.73
C SER A 6 8.65 11.23 -19.77
N CYS A 7 8.99 11.87 -20.89
CA CYS A 7 9.61 11.23 -22.03
C CYS A 7 10.93 11.91 -22.37
N THR A 8 11.95 11.12 -22.64
CA THR A 8 13.20 11.55 -23.26
C THR A 8 13.34 10.85 -24.61
N SER A 9 13.23 11.63 -25.69
CA SER A 9 13.54 11.19 -27.05
C SER A 9 15.01 11.45 -27.33
N ALA A 10 15.76 10.40 -27.64
CA ALA A 10 17.17 10.48 -28.02
C ALA A 10 17.49 9.37 -29.01
N ASP A 11 18.38 9.66 -29.96
CA ASP A 11 19.02 8.64 -30.80
C ASP A 11 20.40 8.27 -30.23
N ASP A 12 21.09 7.33 -30.86
CA ASP A 12 22.43 6.89 -30.43
C ASP A 12 23.51 7.95 -30.64
N ARG A 13 23.24 8.98 -31.46
CA ARG A 13 24.14 10.11 -31.71
C ARG A 13 23.96 11.22 -30.67
N GLY A 14 22.84 11.22 -29.93
CA GLY A 14 22.45 12.26 -28.98
C GLY A 14 22.04 13.57 -29.64
N ILE A 15 21.97 13.60 -30.97
CA ILE A 15 21.62 14.80 -31.76
C ILE A 15 20.10 14.96 -31.70
N HIS A 16 19.62 16.18 -31.45
CA HIS A 16 18.19 16.49 -31.24
C HIS A 16 17.54 15.78 -30.03
N THR A 17 18.33 15.50 -28.99
CA THR A 17 17.78 14.97 -27.73
C THR A 17 16.79 15.96 -27.12
N GLN A 18 15.58 15.48 -26.83
CA GLN A 18 14.49 16.27 -26.29
C GLN A 18 13.87 15.58 -25.08
N HIS A 19 13.51 16.38 -24.08
CA HIS A 19 12.83 15.92 -22.87
C HIS A 19 11.56 16.73 -22.64
N LEU A 20 10.47 16.05 -22.29
CA LEU A 20 9.21 16.70 -21.97
C LEU A 20 8.44 15.88 -20.93
N SER A 21 7.80 16.58 -19.98
CA SER A 21 6.86 15.98 -19.03
C SER A 21 5.50 16.65 -19.16
N LEU A 22 4.45 15.86 -19.39
CA LEU A 22 3.08 16.32 -19.50
C LEU A 22 2.14 15.49 -18.63
N THR A 23 1.17 16.15 -18.01
CA THR A 23 -0.04 15.49 -17.52
C THR A 23 -0.98 15.34 -18.70
N ILE A 24 -1.50 14.14 -18.93
CA ILE A 24 -2.31 13.81 -20.10
C ILE A 24 -3.79 13.84 -19.71
N ASP A 25 -4.53 14.70 -20.40
CA ASP A 25 -5.98 14.85 -20.39
C ASP A 25 -6.43 15.20 -21.84
N PRO A 26 -7.74 15.20 -22.15
CA PRO A 26 -8.22 15.48 -23.50
C PRO A 26 -7.74 16.82 -24.07
N ASP A 27 -7.70 17.88 -23.27
CA ASP A 27 -7.33 19.22 -23.73
C ASP A 27 -5.82 19.29 -24.02
N THR A 28 -5.01 18.75 -23.11
CA THR A 28 -3.56 18.66 -23.28
C THR A 28 -3.22 17.77 -24.48
N TYR A 29 -3.94 16.65 -24.70
CA TYR A 29 -3.73 15.81 -25.88
C TYR A 29 -3.96 16.59 -27.17
N ILE A 30 -5.10 17.26 -27.30
CA ILE A 30 -5.48 18.01 -28.51
C ILE A 30 -4.50 19.15 -28.80
N THR A 31 -4.16 19.92 -27.77
CA THR A 31 -3.38 21.17 -27.93
C THR A 31 -1.88 20.94 -27.99
N GLN A 32 -1.37 19.89 -27.33
CA GLN A 32 0.07 19.72 -27.11
C GLN A 32 0.67 18.45 -27.72
N VAL A 33 -0.12 17.47 -28.13
CA VAL A 33 0.41 16.16 -28.56
C VAL A 33 -0.09 15.75 -29.95
N ALA A 34 -1.39 15.87 -30.21
CA ALA A 34 -2.05 15.30 -31.38
C ALA A 34 -1.50 15.78 -32.72
N ALA A 35 -0.95 17.00 -32.79
CA ALA A 35 -0.40 17.56 -34.02
C ALA A 35 1.05 17.13 -34.31
N ALA A 36 1.72 16.39 -33.41
CA ALA A 36 3.12 16.02 -33.60
C ALA A 36 3.29 15.00 -34.74
N ARG A 37 4.15 15.30 -35.70
CA ARG A 37 4.43 14.43 -36.84
C ARG A 37 5.40 13.31 -36.48
N THR A 38 5.26 12.21 -37.20
CA THR A 38 6.28 11.14 -37.17
C THR A 38 7.59 11.62 -37.77
N PHE A 39 8.68 10.97 -37.40
CA PHE A 39 10.00 11.33 -37.90
C PHE A 39 10.87 10.10 -38.11
N THR A 40 11.81 10.21 -39.05
CA THR A 40 12.76 9.14 -39.34
C THR A 40 14.10 9.71 -39.79
N ILE A 41 15.15 8.88 -39.72
CA ILE A 41 16.48 9.23 -40.17
C ILE A 41 16.54 9.00 -41.69
N TYR A 42 17.11 9.95 -42.43
CA TYR A 42 17.15 9.92 -43.89
C TYR A 42 17.82 8.64 -44.42
N GLU A 43 18.89 8.20 -43.76
CA GLU A 43 19.64 7.00 -44.12
C GLU A 43 18.83 5.70 -43.96
N ASP A 44 17.80 5.68 -43.10
CA ASP A 44 16.99 4.48 -42.82
C ASP A 44 15.81 4.31 -43.79
N ILE A 45 15.52 5.32 -44.61
CA ILE A 45 14.32 5.34 -45.48
C ILE A 45 14.29 4.16 -46.45
N GLU A 46 15.42 3.86 -47.10
CA GLU A 46 15.48 2.79 -48.11
C GLU A 46 15.17 1.42 -47.49
N GLU A 47 15.70 1.15 -46.30
CA GLU A 47 15.43 -0.08 -45.56
C GLU A 47 13.97 -0.14 -45.10
N LEU A 48 13.44 0.96 -44.56
CA LEU A 48 12.04 1.04 -44.12
C LEU A 48 11.05 0.86 -45.28
N LEU A 49 11.37 1.34 -46.47
CA LEU A 49 10.60 1.09 -47.69
C LEU A 49 10.61 -0.39 -48.08
N LYS A 50 11.78 -1.03 -48.09
CA LYS A 50 11.91 -2.48 -48.37
C LYS A 50 11.12 -3.34 -47.40
N LEU A 51 11.13 -2.96 -46.12
CA LEU A 51 10.35 -3.60 -45.06
C LEU A 51 8.86 -3.24 -45.10
N GLY A 52 8.44 -2.32 -45.98
CA GLY A 52 7.05 -1.88 -46.11
C GLY A 52 6.50 -1.17 -44.86
N LYS A 53 7.37 -0.56 -44.05
CA LYS A 53 7.02 0.07 -42.76
C LYS A 53 6.54 1.52 -42.88
N ILE A 54 6.76 2.18 -44.02
CA ILE A 54 6.43 3.60 -44.24
C ILE A 54 5.56 3.83 -45.50
N LYS A 55 4.65 2.90 -45.79
CA LYS A 55 3.79 2.93 -47.00
C LYS A 55 2.93 4.19 -47.17
N GLY A 56 2.65 4.90 -46.07
CA GLY A 56 1.89 6.17 -46.07
C GLY A 56 2.73 7.41 -45.75
N GLY A 57 4.07 7.30 -45.73
CA GLY A 57 4.96 8.40 -45.40
C GLY A 57 5.13 9.39 -46.55
N SER A 58 4.93 10.67 -46.29
CA SER A 58 5.30 11.79 -47.17
C SER A 58 5.88 12.93 -46.34
N LEU A 59 6.51 13.91 -46.99
CA LEU A 59 6.99 15.13 -46.32
C LEU A 59 5.85 16.01 -45.77
N ASP A 60 4.59 15.73 -46.11
CA ASP A 60 3.43 16.41 -45.55
C ASP A 60 3.11 15.91 -44.12
N CYS A 61 3.42 14.65 -43.83
CA CYS A 61 3.08 13.99 -42.56
C CYS A 61 4.28 13.54 -41.72
N ALA A 62 5.49 13.58 -42.28
CA ALA A 62 6.72 13.14 -41.62
C ALA A 62 7.84 14.17 -41.68
N ILE A 63 8.74 14.10 -40.69
CA ILE A 63 9.97 14.90 -40.61
C ILE A 63 11.16 13.98 -40.85
N LEU A 64 12.11 14.41 -41.69
CA LEU A 64 13.34 13.67 -41.94
C LEU A 64 14.51 14.32 -41.20
N ILE A 65 15.37 13.50 -40.62
CA ILE A 65 16.60 13.93 -39.95
C ILE A 65 17.78 13.45 -40.79
N LYS A 66 18.62 14.37 -41.28
CA LYS A 66 19.83 14.06 -42.05
C LYS A 66 21.03 14.73 -41.39
N GLY A 67 21.80 13.95 -40.63
CA GLY A 67 22.85 14.49 -39.75
C GLY A 67 22.26 15.40 -38.68
N ASP A 68 22.73 16.65 -38.62
CA ASP A 68 22.22 17.70 -37.74
C ASP A 68 21.01 18.46 -38.32
N LYS A 69 20.67 18.24 -39.60
CA LYS A 69 19.63 18.98 -40.31
C LYS A 69 18.26 18.31 -40.21
N ILE A 70 17.24 19.14 -40.03
CA ILE A 70 15.83 18.77 -40.10
C ILE A 70 15.31 19.13 -41.49
N ILE A 71 14.69 18.16 -42.16
CA ILE A 71 14.11 18.30 -43.50
C ILE A 71 12.61 18.00 -43.39
N SER A 72 11.78 19.00 -43.62
CA SER A 72 10.32 18.90 -43.64
C SER A 72 9.76 19.92 -44.63
N LYS A 73 8.53 19.69 -45.12
CA LYS A 73 7.85 20.63 -46.02
C LYS A 73 7.55 21.96 -45.33
N ASP A 74 6.97 21.87 -44.14
CA ASP A 74 6.66 23.00 -43.26
C ASP A 74 7.58 22.97 -42.03
N PRO A 75 7.82 24.12 -41.36
CA PRO A 75 8.54 24.18 -40.10
C PRO A 75 7.99 23.21 -39.05
N LEU A 76 8.77 22.96 -38.00
CA LEU A 76 8.28 22.19 -36.87
C LEU A 76 7.02 22.84 -36.28
N ARG A 77 6.00 22.02 -36.02
CA ARG A 77 4.76 22.45 -35.36
C ARG A 77 4.99 22.77 -33.89
N PHE A 78 6.00 22.12 -33.31
CA PHE A 78 6.47 22.34 -31.95
C PHE A 78 8.00 22.37 -31.93
N THR A 79 8.61 23.18 -31.08
CA THR A 79 10.08 23.20 -30.91
C THR A 79 10.62 21.84 -30.45
N ASP A 80 9.80 21.08 -29.73
CA ASP A 80 10.03 19.76 -29.14
C ASP A 80 9.15 18.67 -29.81
N GLU A 81 8.93 18.77 -31.12
CA GLU A 81 8.01 17.88 -31.87
C GLU A 81 8.41 16.39 -31.80
N PHE A 82 9.70 16.05 -31.71
CA PHE A 82 10.16 14.65 -31.66
C PHE A 82 9.74 13.94 -30.37
N VAL A 83 9.97 14.58 -29.22
CA VAL A 83 9.55 14.00 -27.94
C VAL A 83 8.02 13.98 -27.80
N ARG A 84 7.30 14.95 -28.38
CA ARG A 84 5.84 14.93 -28.43
C ARG A 84 5.31 13.77 -29.27
N HIS A 85 5.93 13.46 -30.41
CA HIS A 85 5.58 12.27 -31.19
C HIS A 85 5.83 10.98 -30.41
N LYS A 86 6.93 10.90 -29.65
CA LYS A 86 7.16 9.76 -28.74
C LYS A 86 6.13 9.63 -27.62
N ILE A 87 5.66 10.75 -27.08
CA ILE A 87 4.53 10.75 -26.14
C ILE A 87 3.25 10.30 -26.85
N LEU A 88 3.00 10.73 -28.09
CA LEU A 88 1.87 10.29 -28.90
C LEU A 88 1.88 8.77 -29.14
N ASP A 89 3.04 8.21 -29.49
CA ASP A 89 3.24 6.76 -29.64
C ASP A 89 2.89 6.02 -28.34
N ILE A 90 3.42 6.48 -27.20
CA ILE A 90 3.14 5.90 -25.87
C ILE A 90 1.63 5.95 -25.58
N ILE A 91 0.97 7.08 -25.82
CA ILE A 91 -0.47 7.21 -25.60
C ILE A 91 -1.24 6.22 -26.48
N GLY A 92 -0.93 6.17 -27.78
CA GLY A 92 -1.59 5.27 -28.73
C GLY A 92 -1.46 3.80 -28.32
N ASP A 93 -0.26 3.37 -27.97
CA ASP A 93 0.03 1.99 -27.57
C ASP A 93 -0.63 1.62 -26.22
N LEU A 94 -0.74 2.57 -25.29
CA LEU A 94 -1.37 2.35 -23.98
C LEU A 94 -2.90 2.36 -24.04
N VAL A 95 -3.51 3.13 -24.96
CA VAL A 95 -4.97 3.14 -25.14
C VAL A 95 -5.51 1.76 -25.51
N LEU A 96 -4.69 0.91 -26.15
CA LEU A 96 -5.02 -0.49 -26.44
C LEU A 96 -5.29 -1.33 -25.18
N LEU A 97 -4.86 -0.89 -24.00
CA LEU A 97 -5.21 -1.52 -22.73
C LEU A 97 -6.72 -1.50 -22.47
N GLY A 98 -7.46 -0.56 -23.08
CA GLY A 98 -8.92 -0.44 -22.94
C GLY A 98 -9.37 0.07 -21.56
N ALA A 99 -8.46 0.66 -20.78
CA ALA A 99 -8.77 1.20 -19.46
C ALA A 99 -7.97 2.49 -19.18
N PRO A 100 -8.56 3.47 -18.46
CA PRO A 100 -7.84 4.66 -18.04
C PRO A 100 -6.76 4.33 -17.02
N LEU A 101 -5.60 4.99 -17.14
CA LEU A 101 -4.47 4.79 -16.24
C LEU A 101 -4.29 5.99 -15.31
N LYS A 102 -4.14 5.68 -14.02
CA LYS A 102 -3.71 6.62 -12.98
C LYS A 102 -2.26 6.30 -12.62
N ALA A 103 -1.32 6.81 -13.41
CA ALA A 103 0.09 6.46 -13.32
C ALA A 103 1.00 7.60 -13.76
N HIS A 104 2.26 7.55 -13.34
CA HIS A 104 3.34 8.34 -13.93
C HIS A 104 4.27 7.40 -14.69
N ILE A 105 4.33 7.55 -16.00
CA ILE A 105 5.17 6.77 -16.90
C ILE A 105 6.43 7.58 -17.21
N ILE A 106 7.59 6.97 -17.01
CA ILE A 106 8.89 7.54 -17.32
C ILE A 106 9.50 6.72 -18.44
N ALA A 107 9.71 7.34 -19.60
CA ALA A 107 10.16 6.70 -20.82
C ALA A 107 11.47 7.34 -21.30
N THR A 108 12.48 6.51 -21.57
CA THR A 108 13.76 6.95 -22.14
C THR A 108 14.01 6.14 -23.40
N ARG A 109 14.15 6.81 -24.54
CA ARG A 109 14.23 6.18 -25.88
C ARG A 109 13.07 5.18 -26.14
N PRO A 110 11.79 5.61 -26.00
CA PRO A 110 10.66 4.72 -26.20
C PRO A 110 10.46 4.33 -27.67
N GLY A 111 9.74 3.23 -27.87
CA GLY A 111 9.30 2.77 -29.18
C GLY A 111 8.18 1.73 -29.05
N HIS A 112 7.51 1.42 -30.17
CA HIS A 112 6.31 0.56 -30.15
C HIS A 112 6.53 -0.82 -29.52
N ALA A 113 7.70 -1.43 -29.72
CA ALA A 113 7.98 -2.75 -29.14
C ALA A 113 7.93 -2.73 -27.61
N ILE A 114 8.65 -1.80 -26.97
CA ILE A 114 8.69 -1.68 -25.51
C ILE A 114 7.38 -1.14 -24.93
N ASN A 115 6.72 -0.23 -25.66
CA ASN A 115 5.39 0.25 -25.26
C ASN A 115 4.37 -0.90 -25.26
N ALA A 116 4.37 -1.73 -26.30
CA ALA A 116 3.50 -2.89 -26.40
C ALA A 116 3.81 -3.95 -25.32
N GLU A 117 5.08 -4.17 -24.98
CA GLU A 117 5.48 -5.01 -23.84
C GLU A 117 4.93 -4.47 -22.52
N LEU A 118 5.04 -3.16 -22.28
CA LEU A 118 4.44 -2.51 -21.12
C LEU A 118 2.92 -2.70 -21.11
N THR A 119 2.23 -2.44 -22.22
CA THR A 119 0.77 -2.63 -22.34
C THR A 119 0.36 -4.07 -22.04
N ARG A 120 1.09 -5.08 -22.55
CA ARG A 120 0.84 -6.50 -22.25
C ARG A 120 1.08 -6.82 -20.77
N ALA A 121 2.13 -6.29 -20.16
CA ALA A 121 2.42 -6.49 -18.75
C ALA A 121 1.33 -5.87 -17.86
N LEU A 122 0.85 -4.66 -18.21
CA LEU A 122 -0.28 -4.01 -17.53
C LEU A 122 -1.56 -4.84 -17.67
N LEU A 123 -1.84 -5.36 -18.87
CA LEU A 123 -3.01 -6.22 -19.10
C LEU A 123 -2.94 -7.49 -18.25
N GLY A 124 -1.80 -8.19 -18.26
CA GLY A 124 -1.60 -9.39 -17.43
C GLY A 124 -1.80 -9.09 -15.95
N ARG A 125 -1.29 -7.95 -15.46
CA ARG A 125 -1.50 -7.52 -14.08
C ARG A 125 -2.97 -7.20 -13.78
N MET A 126 -3.67 -6.55 -14.71
CA MET A 126 -5.10 -6.28 -14.58
C MET A 126 -5.92 -7.58 -14.57
N GLU A 127 -5.54 -8.57 -15.38
CA GLU A 127 -6.17 -9.89 -15.40
C GLU A 127 -5.88 -10.67 -14.12
N GLU A 128 -4.67 -10.61 -13.55
CA GLU A 128 -4.36 -11.17 -12.23
C GLU A 128 -5.21 -10.54 -11.11
N LEU A 129 -5.43 -9.22 -11.18
CA LEU A 129 -6.27 -8.51 -10.22
C LEU A 129 -7.76 -8.86 -10.41
N LYS A 130 -8.24 -8.98 -11.65
CA LYS A 130 -9.64 -9.32 -12.00
C LYS A 130 -9.99 -10.79 -11.77
N SER A 131 -9.09 -11.71 -12.16
CA SER A 131 -9.20 -13.14 -11.88
C SER A 131 -9.09 -13.46 -10.40
N GLY A 132 -8.77 -12.45 -9.59
CA GLY A 132 -8.61 -12.54 -8.15
C GLY A 132 -7.47 -13.48 -7.88
N ALA A 133 -6.23 -12.97 -7.85
CA ALA A 133 -5.07 -13.60 -7.22
C ALA A 133 -5.57 -14.61 -6.19
N LYS A 134 -5.52 -15.93 -6.51
CA LYS A 134 -6.26 -17.02 -5.83
C LYS A 134 -6.61 -16.53 -4.45
N LYS A 135 -7.86 -16.07 -4.22
CA LYS A 135 -8.24 -15.54 -2.90
C LYS A 135 -7.78 -16.62 -1.94
N LYS A 136 -6.72 -16.35 -1.17
CA LYS A 136 -6.39 -17.23 -0.06
C LYS A 136 -7.73 -17.37 0.66
N PRO A 137 -8.20 -18.59 0.95
CA PRO A 137 -9.46 -18.75 1.67
C PRO A 137 -9.42 -17.73 2.81
N PRO A 138 -10.51 -16.94 2.99
CA PRO A 138 -10.50 -15.86 3.97
C PRO A 138 -9.91 -16.44 5.24
N ARG A 139 -8.80 -15.84 5.71
CA ARG A 139 -8.13 -16.37 6.90
C ARG A 139 -9.20 -16.46 7.97
N PRO A 140 -9.37 -17.62 8.63
CA PRO A 140 -10.46 -17.80 9.57
C PRO A 140 -10.36 -16.67 10.61
N LYS A 141 -11.41 -15.85 10.78
CA LYS A 141 -11.39 -14.76 11.77
C LYS A 141 -11.04 -15.29 13.17
N GLN A 142 -11.45 -16.52 13.45
CA GLN A 142 -11.14 -17.26 14.66
C GLN A 142 -9.67 -17.70 14.70
N VAL A 143 -9.01 -17.47 15.84
CA VAL A 143 -7.69 -18.01 16.14
C VAL A 143 -7.78 -19.52 16.35
N LEU A 144 -7.01 -20.30 15.61
CA LEU A 144 -7.04 -21.76 15.67
C LEU A 144 -6.28 -22.26 16.91
N ALA A 145 -6.68 -23.41 17.45
CA ALA A 145 -5.97 -24.05 18.56
C ALA A 145 -4.51 -24.42 18.22
N THR A 146 -4.22 -24.67 16.94
CA THR A 146 -2.87 -24.97 16.44
C THR A 146 -1.97 -23.74 16.32
N GLU A 147 -2.51 -22.53 16.35
CA GLU A 147 -1.71 -21.30 16.30
C GLU A 147 -1.04 -21.08 17.67
N THR A 148 0.30 -21.13 17.71
CA THR A 148 1.08 -20.90 18.92
C THR A 148 1.49 -19.44 19.09
N SER A 149 1.43 -18.62 18.05
CA SER A 149 1.78 -17.18 18.04
C SER A 149 0.99 -16.45 16.95
N LEU A 150 0.84 -15.12 17.05
CA LEU A 150 0.14 -14.30 16.05
C LEU A 150 0.98 -13.09 15.65
N ASP A 151 1.18 -12.89 14.34
CA ASP A 151 1.76 -11.66 13.79
C ASP A 151 0.72 -10.54 13.65
N VAL A 152 1.16 -9.33 13.29
CA VAL A 152 0.27 -8.17 13.13
C VAL A 152 -0.84 -8.38 12.09
N ARG A 153 -0.57 -9.12 11.01
CA ARG A 153 -1.60 -9.39 9.98
C ARG A 153 -2.67 -10.28 10.57
N ARG A 154 -2.26 -11.28 11.34
CA ARG A 154 -3.18 -12.18 12.02
C ARG A 154 -3.99 -11.47 13.10
N LEU A 155 -3.36 -10.56 13.85
CA LEU A 155 -4.06 -9.69 14.80
C LEU A 155 -5.11 -8.80 14.11
N LEU A 156 -4.83 -8.25 12.93
CA LEU A 156 -5.81 -7.48 12.15
C LEU A 156 -6.98 -8.33 11.63
N ASP A 157 -6.74 -9.61 11.36
CA ASP A 157 -7.79 -10.56 10.97
C ASP A 157 -8.68 -10.96 12.18
N THR A 158 -8.12 -10.94 13.39
CA THR A 158 -8.80 -11.36 14.63
C THR A 158 -9.48 -10.21 15.38
N LEU A 159 -8.82 -9.07 15.51
CA LEU A 159 -9.31 -7.90 16.26
C LEU A 159 -9.92 -6.86 15.31
N PRO A 160 -11.00 -6.17 15.72
CA PRO A 160 -11.59 -5.09 14.92
C PRO A 160 -10.75 -3.80 14.94
N HIS A 161 -9.88 -3.63 15.94
CA HIS A 161 -9.06 -2.42 16.15
C HIS A 161 -8.17 -2.11 14.95
N ARG A 162 -8.08 -0.82 14.59
CA ARG A 162 -7.24 -0.30 13.50
C ARG A 162 -6.44 0.90 13.97
N TYR A 163 -5.50 1.37 13.15
CA TYR A 163 -4.81 2.62 13.42
C TYR A 163 -5.82 3.75 13.68
N PRO A 164 -5.61 4.59 14.71
CA PRO A 164 -4.44 4.66 15.60
C PRO A 164 -4.59 3.90 16.93
N PHE A 165 -5.44 2.88 17.00
CA PHE A 165 -5.89 2.23 18.25
C PHE A 165 -5.64 0.72 18.34
N LEU A 166 -4.89 0.10 17.43
CA LEU A 166 -4.37 -1.27 17.63
C LEU A 166 -3.13 -1.19 18.54
N MET A 167 -3.22 -1.76 19.74
CA MET A 167 -2.23 -1.62 20.82
C MET A 167 -1.45 -2.91 21.11
N VAL A 168 -1.55 -3.92 20.24
CA VAL A 168 -0.77 -5.16 20.30
C VAL A 168 -0.11 -5.39 18.94
N ASP A 169 1.21 -5.57 18.92
CA ASP A 169 1.96 -5.77 17.68
C ASP A 169 2.09 -7.26 17.31
N LYS A 170 2.21 -8.10 18.34
CA LYS A 170 2.43 -9.55 18.19
C LYS A 170 1.98 -10.30 19.44
N VAL A 171 1.37 -11.47 19.26
CA VAL A 171 1.31 -12.50 20.32
C VAL A 171 2.54 -13.38 20.17
N ILE A 172 3.42 -13.37 21.16
CA ILE A 172 4.65 -14.17 21.17
C ILE A 172 4.31 -15.63 21.31
N GLU A 173 3.49 -15.96 22.31
CA GLU A 173 3.09 -17.32 22.60
C GLU A 173 1.73 -17.40 23.28
N PHE A 174 1.01 -18.50 23.03
CA PHE A 174 -0.07 -18.93 23.89
C PHE A 174 0.45 -19.97 24.88
N VAL A 175 0.61 -19.57 26.14
CA VAL A 175 1.07 -20.46 27.23
C VAL A 175 0.05 -21.57 27.49
N SER A 176 -1.25 -21.26 27.34
CA SER A 176 -2.34 -22.22 27.43
C SER A 176 -3.58 -21.73 26.66
N GLU A 177 -4.69 -22.48 26.73
CA GLU A 177 -6.01 -22.06 26.23
C GLU A 177 -6.60 -20.83 26.96
N SER A 178 -5.98 -20.39 28.06
CA SER A 178 -6.43 -19.29 28.90
C SER A 178 -5.34 -18.26 29.18
N GLU A 179 -4.17 -18.38 28.57
CA GLU A 179 -3.02 -17.51 28.88
C GLU A 179 -2.18 -17.24 27.64
N LEU A 180 -1.78 -15.99 27.45
CA LEU A 180 -0.89 -15.58 26.37
C LEU A 180 0.13 -14.54 26.82
N VAL A 181 1.22 -14.47 26.06
CA VAL A 181 2.22 -13.41 26.12
C VAL A 181 2.21 -12.66 24.80
N ALA A 182 2.01 -11.35 24.86
CA ALA A 182 2.01 -10.46 23.72
C ALA A 182 2.99 -9.30 23.91
N VAL A 183 3.26 -8.55 22.85
CA VAL A 183 4.12 -7.38 22.90
C VAL A 183 3.52 -6.19 22.18
N LYS A 184 3.84 -5.01 22.72
CA LYS A 184 3.67 -3.72 22.07
C LYS A 184 5.01 -2.97 22.13
N ASN A 185 5.58 -2.67 20.97
CA ASN A 185 6.76 -1.83 20.86
C ASN A 185 6.35 -0.38 21.03
N VAL A 186 7.10 0.37 21.82
CA VAL A 186 6.82 1.77 22.09
C VAL A 186 7.81 2.63 21.33
N SER A 187 7.33 3.39 20.35
CA SER A 187 8.18 4.20 19.47
C SER A 187 7.84 5.68 19.59
N ILE A 188 8.86 6.55 19.49
CA ILE A 188 8.64 8.01 19.46
C ILE A 188 7.76 8.44 18.28
N ASN A 189 7.68 7.61 17.23
CA ASN A 189 6.86 7.84 16.05
C ASN A 189 5.37 7.45 16.24
N GLU A 190 4.87 7.47 17.47
CA GLU A 190 3.45 7.24 17.76
C GLU A 190 2.74 8.56 18.06
N HIS A 191 1.55 8.72 17.46
CA HIS A 191 0.80 9.99 17.43
C HIS A 191 0.57 10.64 18.81
N TYR A 192 0.41 9.86 19.86
CA TYR A 192 0.11 10.36 21.20
C TYR A 192 1.32 11.01 21.92
N PHE A 193 2.56 10.74 21.49
CA PHE A 193 3.74 11.32 22.14
C PHE A 193 3.89 12.83 21.91
N ALA A 194 3.34 13.35 20.82
CA ALA A 194 3.29 14.80 20.57
C ALA A 194 2.52 15.55 21.68
N GLY A 195 1.55 14.90 22.32
CA GLY A 195 0.73 15.48 23.38
C GLY A 195 1.04 14.98 24.79
N HIS A 196 1.78 13.88 24.96
CA HIS A 196 1.96 13.24 26.27
C HIS A 196 3.42 12.86 26.56
N PHE A 197 4.27 13.80 26.98
CA PHE A 197 4.07 15.25 26.99
C PHE A 197 5.16 15.92 26.14
N PRO A 198 4.92 17.12 25.58
CA PRO A 198 5.96 17.88 24.91
C PRO A 198 7.25 17.97 25.77
N GLY A 199 8.38 17.52 25.21
CA GLY A 199 9.69 17.49 25.91
C GLY A 199 9.89 16.34 26.92
N ASN A 200 8.86 15.57 27.24
CA ASN A 200 8.93 14.41 28.13
C ASN A 200 7.95 13.30 27.70
N PRO A 201 8.29 12.54 26.64
CA PRO A 201 7.39 11.53 26.08
C PRO A 201 7.19 10.35 27.04
N VAL A 202 5.94 10.06 27.38
CA VAL A 202 5.52 8.95 28.24
C VAL A 202 4.30 8.26 27.63
N MET A 203 4.26 6.94 27.52
CA MET A 203 3.08 6.25 27.00
C MET A 203 1.93 6.41 28.01
N PRO A 204 0.76 6.95 27.61
CA PRO A 204 -0.38 7.10 28.50
C PRO A 204 -0.77 5.77 29.16
N GLY A 205 -0.96 5.77 30.49
CA GLY A 205 -1.33 4.56 31.23
C GLY A 205 -2.62 3.90 30.71
N VAL A 206 -3.57 4.70 30.25
CA VAL A 206 -4.81 4.21 29.63
C VAL A 206 -4.57 3.43 28.32
N LEU A 207 -3.50 3.74 27.57
CA LEU A 207 -3.14 2.95 26.39
C LEU A 207 -2.44 1.65 26.76
N GLN A 208 -1.76 1.60 27.91
CA GLN A 208 -1.27 0.34 28.46
C GLN A 208 -2.46 -0.55 28.88
N LEU A 209 -3.49 0.04 29.49
CA LEU A 209 -4.74 -0.66 29.84
C LEU A 209 -5.46 -1.18 28.59
N GLU A 210 -5.51 -0.38 27.53
CA GLU A 210 -6.06 -0.79 26.23
C GLU A 210 -5.28 -1.98 25.63
N ALA A 211 -3.94 -1.93 25.67
CA ALA A 211 -3.11 -3.04 25.22
C ALA A 211 -3.40 -4.34 25.99
N MET A 212 -3.60 -4.24 27.32
CA MET A 212 -4.04 -5.37 28.15
C MET A 212 -5.41 -5.90 27.72
N ALA A 213 -6.35 -4.99 27.43
CA ALA A 213 -7.71 -5.36 27.04
C ALA A 213 -7.74 -6.10 25.70
N GLN A 214 -6.98 -5.61 24.71
CA GLN A 214 -6.86 -6.27 23.40
C GLN A 214 -6.20 -7.64 23.51
N ALA A 215 -5.14 -7.77 24.32
CA ALA A 215 -4.50 -9.06 24.57
C ALA A 215 -5.47 -10.08 25.20
N ALA A 216 -6.24 -9.67 26.21
CA ALA A 216 -7.29 -10.53 26.79
C ALA A 216 -8.41 -10.85 25.79
N GLY A 217 -8.79 -9.90 24.93
CA GLY A 217 -9.76 -10.10 23.85
C GLY A 217 -9.34 -11.21 22.87
N VAL A 218 -8.05 -11.29 22.53
CA VAL A 218 -7.52 -12.38 21.69
C VAL A 218 -7.75 -13.75 22.33
N LEU A 219 -7.54 -13.90 23.65
CA LEU A 219 -7.82 -15.16 24.36
C LEU A 219 -9.29 -15.55 24.30
N LEU A 220 -10.19 -14.58 24.47
CA LEU A 220 -11.63 -14.82 24.42
C LEU A 220 -12.10 -15.25 23.03
N LEU A 221 -11.57 -14.62 21.99
CA LEU A 221 -11.91 -14.97 20.61
C LEU A 221 -11.34 -16.34 20.21
N ARG A 222 -10.17 -16.74 20.75
CA ARG A 222 -9.58 -18.06 20.49
C ARG A 222 -10.43 -19.22 21.01
N ARG A 223 -11.14 -19.04 22.12
CA ARG A 223 -11.98 -20.07 22.76
C ARG A 223 -13.26 -20.47 21.98
N GLY A 224 -13.47 -19.94 20.77
CA GLY A 224 -14.49 -20.45 19.86
C GLY A 224 -15.87 -19.80 19.95
N THR A 225 -15.98 -18.65 20.63
CA THR A 225 -17.20 -17.83 20.61
C THR A 225 -17.15 -16.71 19.56
N ALA A 226 -16.20 -16.71 18.61
CA ALA A 226 -15.81 -15.52 17.84
C ALA A 226 -16.55 -15.26 16.52
N GLU A 227 -17.27 -16.23 15.94
CA GLU A 227 -17.89 -15.98 14.64
C GLU A 227 -19.09 -15.04 14.79
N GLY A 228 -18.94 -13.82 14.27
CA GLY A 228 -19.94 -12.76 14.38
C GLY A 228 -20.07 -12.17 15.79
N LYS A 229 -19.04 -12.26 16.63
CA LYS A 229 -19.05 -11.69 18.00
C LYS A 229 -17.90 -10.74 18.26
N VAL A 230 -18.15 -9.73 19.08
CA VAL A 230 -17.13 -8.81 19.58
C VAL A 230 -17.03 -8.88 21.10
N THR A 231 -15.84 -8.64 21.61
CA THR A 231 -15.58 -8.51 23.05
C THR A 231 -15.66 -7.04 23.44
N LEU A 232 -16.65 -6.68 24.24
CA LEU A 232 -16.76 -5.34 24.82
C LEU A 232 -16.09 -5.32 26.19
N PHE A 233 -15.23 -4.32 26.39
CA PHE A 233 -14.58 -4.06 27.66
C PHE A 233 -15.57 -3.35 28.60
N LEU A 234 -15.85 -3.97 29.76
CA LEU A 234 -16.87 -3.48 30.70
C LEU A 234 -16.28 -2.70 31.87
N SER A 235 -15.29 -3.28 32.54
CA SER A 235 -14.71 -2.70 33.75
C SER A 235 -13.25 -3.08 33.94
N ALA A 236 -12.55 -2.23 34.68
CA ALA A 236 -11.19 -2.45 35.14
C ALA A 236 -11.13 -2.30 36.66
N ASP A 237 -10.61 -3.31 37.34
CA ASP A 237 -10.41 -3.34 38.78
C ASP A 237 -8.92 -3.45 39.10
N LYS A 238 -8.55 -2.95 40.29
CA LYS A 238 -7.17 -3.01 40.83
C LYS A 238 -6.10 -2.54 39.84
N VAL A 239 -6.43 -1.56 38.99
CA VAL A 239 -5.48 -0.96 38.05
C VAL A 239 -4.34 -0.29 38.82
N LYS A 240 -3.10 -0.65 38.49
CA LYS A 240 -1.89 -0.08 39.09
C LYS A 240 -0.89 0.26 38.00
N PHE A 241 -0.41 1.50 38.01
CA PHE A 241 0.73 1.96 37.20
C PHE A 241 1.93 2.20 38.12
N ARG A 242 3.04 1.52 37.85
CA ARG A 242 4.22 1.46 38.74
C ARG A 242 5.38 2.29 38.22
N LYS A 243 5.60 2.25 36.92
CA LYS A 243 6.71 2.92 36.25
C LYS A 243 6.22 3.49 34.92
N ALA A 244 6.73 4.67 34.56
CA ALA A 244 6.46 5.28 33.26
C ALA A 244 7.14 4.48 32.15
N VAL A 245 6.36 4.15 31.12
CA VAL A 245 6.80 3.50 29.88
C VAL A 245 7.16 4.58 28.85
N ARG A 246 8.27 4.43 28.14
CA ARG A 246 8.84 5.46 27.26
C ARG A 246 9.16 4.93 25.87
N PRO A 247 9.35 5.82 24.88
CA PRO A 247 9.90 5.45 23.58
C PRO A 247 11.19 4.63 23.73
N GLY A 248 11.27 3.52 23.01
CA GLY A 248 12.36 2.53 23.10
C GLY A 248 12.01 1.30 23.93
N ASP A 249 11.04 1.39 24.84
CA ASP A 249 10.59 0.24 25.63
C ASP A 249 9.83 -0.78 24.76
N GLN A 250 9.95 -2.06 25.13
CA GLN A 250 9.05 -3.10 24.67
C GLN A 250 8.14 -3.52 25.82
N LEU A 251 6.84 -3.27 25.68
CA LEU A 251 5.84 -3.65 26.64
C LEU A 251 5.47 -5.11 26.45
N VAL A 252 5.90 -5.99 27.35
CA VAL A 252 5.53 -7.41 27.38
C VAL A 252 4.26 -7.57 28.21
N ILE A 253 3.20 -8.07 27.59
CA ILE A 253 1.84 -8.16 28.12
C ILE A 253 1.53 -9.63 28.41
N ASN A 254 1.40 -9.98 29.69
CA ASN A 254 0.97 -11.31 30.12
C ASN A 254 -0.50 -11.25 30.50
N ALA A 255 -1.36 -11.97 29.77
CA ALA A 255 -2.80 -11.98 29.98
C ALA A 255 -3.28 -13.39 30.35
N LYS A 256 -4.10 -13.50 31.39
CA LYS A 256 -4.66 -14.77 31.88
C LYS A 256 -6.15 -14.65 32.17
N LEU A 257 -6.97 -15.48 31.53
CA LEU A 257 -8.39 -15.60 31.87
C LEU A 257 -8.54 -16.34 33.22
N THR A 258 -9.21 -15.69 34.18
CA THR A 258 -9.37 -16.24 35.54
C THR A 258 -10.78 -16.76 35.79
N LYS A 259 -11.81 -16.15 35.17
CA LYS A 259 -13.20 -16.54 35.35
C LYS A 259 -13.98 -16.43 34.04
N MET A 260 -14.91 -17.35 33.83
CA MET A 260 -15.91 -17.31 32.77
C MET A 260 -17.27 -17.63 33.39
N ARG A 261 -18.29 -16.83 33.06
CA ARG A 261 -19.68 -17.04 33.51
C ARG A 261 -20.62 -17.03 32.30
N ALA A 262 -21.41 -18.10 32.19
CA ALA A 262 -22.45 -18.27 31.17
C ALA A 262 -21.98 -18.02 29.72
N ASN A 263 -20.70 -18.27 29.41
CA ASN A 263 -20.05 -17.97 28.12
C ASN A 263 -20.24 -16.53 27.62
N LYS A 264 -20.64 -15.60 28.50
CA LYS A 264 -20.95 -14.21 28.16
C LYS A 264 -20.02 -13.25 28.89
N LEU A 265 -19.75 -13.50 30.17
CA LEU A 265 -18.87 -12.66 30.99
C LEU A 265 -17.53 -13.34 31.24
N ALA A 266 -16.45 -12.59 31.07
CA ALA A 266 -15.09 -13.03 31.30
C ALA A 266 -14.34 -12.08 32.21
N THR A 267 -13.44 -12.63 33.03
CA THR A 267 -12.47 -11.86 33.80
C THR A 267 -11.06 -12.30 33.42
N ALA A 268 -10.18 -11.32 33.22
CA ALA A 268 -8.77 -11.54 32.93
C ALA A 268 -7.90 -10.79 33.94
N GLU A 269 -6.85 -11.44 34.43
CA GLU A 269 -5.73 -10.76 35.09
C GLU A 269 -4.66 -10.47 34.04
N VAL A 270 -4.23 -9.22 33.95
CA VAL A 270 -3.23 -8.81 32.95
C VAL A 270 -2.16 -7.95 33.61
N SER A 271 -0.91 -8.20 33.22
CA SER A 271 0.24 -7.39 33.62
C SER A 271 1.10 -7.02 32.43
N CYS A 272 1.68 -5.82 32.47
CA CYS A 272 2.68 -5.39 31.52
C CYS A 272 4.03 -5.24 32.22
N SER A 273 5.10 -5.61 31.53
CA SER A 273 6.48 -5.47 32.00
C SER A 273 7.38 -4.88 30.93
N VAL A 274 8.45 -4.23 31.38
CA VAL A 274 9.56 -3.73 30.54
C VAL A 274 10.84 -4.23 31.22
N ASP A 275 11.72 -4.88 30.46
CA ASP A 275 12.95 -5.50 30.97
C ASP A 275 12.71 -6.42 32.20
N GLY A 276 11.62 -7.18 32.17
CA GLY A 276 11.22 -8.09 33.26
C GLY A 276 10.63 -7.42 34.50
N LEU A 277 10.56 -6.08 34.55
CA LEU A 277 9.96 -5.34 35.65
C LEU A 277 8.51 -4.98 35.35
N VAL A 278 7.57 -5.33 36.25
CA VAL A 278 6.15 -5.00 36.09
C VAL A 278 5.95 -3.48 36.14
N VAL A 279 5.45 -2.91 35.04
CA VAL A 279 5.18 -1.48 34.89
C VAL A 279 3.71 -1.14 35.11
N SER A 280 2.80 -2.07 34.82
CA SER A 280 1.37 -1.89 35.06
C SER A 280 0.63 -3.24 35.22
N SER A 281 -0.52 -3.23 35.88
CA SER A 281 -1.37 -4.43 36.05
C SER A 281 -2.83 -4.07 36.26
N ALA A 282 -3.76 -4.94 35.87
CA ALA A 282 -5.19 -4.79 36.09
C ALA A 282 -5.94 -6.13 36.10
N GLU A 283 -7.12 -6.13 36.72
CA GLU A 283 -8.17 -7.14 36.54
C GLU A 283 -9.22 -6.56 35.59
N LEU A 284 -9.46 -7.20 34.45
CA LEU A 284 -10.33 -6.70 33.38
C LEU A 284 -11.56 -7.57 33.24
N MET A 285 -12.73 -6.96 33.03
CA MET A 285 -13.97 -7.66 32.75
C MET A 285 -14.46 -7.37 31.34
N PHE A 286 -14.93 -8.42 30.66
CA PHE A 286 -15.44 -8.34 29.30
C PHE A 286 -16.81 -8.99 29.21
N THR A 287 -17.61 -8.53 28.24
CA THR A 287 -18.75 -9.26 27.73
C THR A 287 -18.53 -9.63 26.27
N VAL A 288 -19.02 -10.80 25.88
CA VAL A 288 -19.12 -11.22 24.48
C VAL A 288 -20.54 -10.88 24.00
N VAL A 289 -20.65 -10.12 22.92
CA VAL A 289 -21.92 -9.78 22.27
C VAL A 289 -21.83 -10.09 20.78
N ASP A 290 -22.97 -10.29 20.14
CA ASP A 290 -23.01 -10.49 18.69
C ASP A 290 -22.73 -9.14 18.00
N GLU A 291 -22.01 -9.15 16.87
CA GLU A 291 -21.50 -7.97 16.18
C GLU A 291 -22.63 -7.02 15.74
N GLY A 292 -23.83 -7.54 15.48
CA GLY A 292 -25.02 -6.76 15.15
C GLY A 292 -25.71 -6.08 16.34
N ASP A 293 -25.38 -6.46 17.58
CA ASP A 293 -25.99 -5.91 18.80
C ASP A 293 -25.22 -4.70 19.37
N VAL A 294 -24.21 -4.20 18.64
CA VAL A 294 -23.30 -3.13 19.10
C VAL A 294 -23.83 -1.73 18.73
N GLU A 295 -25.07 -1.62 18.22
CA GLU A 295 -25.73 -0.34 17.91
C GLU A 295 -26.43 0.31 19.12
#